data_AF-A0A352XBN5-F1
#
_entry.id   AF-A0A352XBN5-F1
#
_cell.length_a   1.000
_cell.length_b   1.000
_cell.length_c   1.000
_cell.angle_alpha   90.00
_cell.angle_beta   90.00
_cell.angle_gamma   90.00
#
_symmetry.space_group_name_H-M   'P 1'
#
loop_
_entity.id
_entity.type
_entity.pdbx_description
1 polymer ?
#
loop_
_entity_poly.entity_id
_entity_poly.type
_entity_poly.pdbx_seq_one_letter_code
_entity_poly.pdbx_strand_id
1 'polypeptide(L)'
;MNILHINQSDISGGAAIAAYRLHQGLLAKGIDSKLLVGEVKTSSERVQATPRKQRLENQLFRFTWRLGFNYLNLLGSFDIPQHELYKNADILNFHNLHTGYFNYLAIPSLTERKPAVFTLHDMWSFTGHCAYSYDCDRWKIG
;
A
#
# COMPACT_ATOMS: atom_id res chain seq x y z
N MET A 1 19.54 -6.43 -6.87
CA MET A 1 18.29 -5.68 -7.10
C MET A 1 17.31 -6.07 -6.01
N ASN A 2 16.82 -5.09 -5.28
CA ASN A 2 15.96 -5.26 -4.11
C ASN A 2 14.57 -4.69 -4.43
N ILE A 3 13.53 -5.52 -4.34
CA ILE A 3 12.15 -5.15 -4.64
C ILE A 3 11.37 -5.03 -3.34
N LEU A 4 10.66 -3.91 -3.15
CA LEU A 4 9.74 -3.72 -2.04
C LEU A 4 8.30 -3.71 -2.54
N HIS A 5 7.52 -4.69 -2.10
CA HIS A 5 6.07 -4.71 -2.30
C HIS A 5 5.39 -3.94 -1.17
N ILE A 6 4.49 -3.02 -1.52
CA ILE A 6 3.66 -2.29 -0.55
C ILE A 6 2.20 -2.73 -0.76
N ASN A 7 1.58 -3.31 0.27
CA ASN A 7 0.25 -3.92 0.16
C ASN A 7 -0.56 -3.86 1.47
N GLN A 8 -1.85 -4.13 1.42
CA GLN A 8 -2.71 -4.15 2.61
C GLN A 8 -2.32 -5.28 3.58
N SER A 9 -2.05 -6.47 3.07
CA SER A 9 -1.60 -7.64 3.84
C SER A 9 -0.55 -8.42 3.06
N ASP A 10 0.21 -9.24 3.76
CA ASP A 10 1.17 -10.17 3.19
C ASP A 10 0.55 -11.44 2.63
N ILE A 11 -0.62 -11.90 3.12
CA ILE A 11 -1.23 -13.14 2.62
C ILE A 11 -2.77 -13.15 2.63
N SER A 12 -3.44 -12.13 3.18
CA SER A 12 -4.90 -12.09 3.31
C SER A 12 -5.56 -11.21 2.24
N GLY A 13 -6.42 -11.80 1.41
CA GLY A 13 -7.14 -11.10 0.33
C GLY A 13 -6.51 -11.29 -1.05
N GLY A 14 -7.27 -11.02 -2.12
CA GLY A 14 -6.86 -11.32 -3.50
C GLY A 14 -5.57 -10.61 -3.92
N ALA A 15 -5.50 -9.29 -3.70
CA ALA A 15 -4.31 -8.49 -3.99
C ALA A 15 -3.09 -8.89 -3.15
N ALA A 16 -3.28 -9.21 -1.87
CA ALA A 16 -2.25 -9.73 -0.96
C ALA A 16 -1.65 -11.02 -1.49
N ILE A 17 -2.49 -11.99 -1.80
CA ILE A 17 -2.08 -13.30 -2.31
C ILE A 17 -1.35 -13.15 -3.65
N ALA A 18 -1.84 -12.29 -4.56
CA ALA A 18 -1.19 -12.05 -5.84
C ALA A 18 0.21 -11.41 -5.67
N ALA A 19 0.34 -10.39 -4.81
CA ALA A 19 1.63 -9.78 -4.49
C ALA A 19 2.58 -10.79 -3.83
N TYR A 20 2.08 -11.63 -2.92
CA TYR A 20 2.87 -12.66 -2.26
C TYR A 20 3.39 -13.71 -3.24
N ARG A 21 2.56 -14.16 -4.20
CA ARG A 21 2.99 -15.07 -5.27
C ARG A 21 4.09 -14.45 -6.13
N LEU A 22 3.97 -13.18 -6.48
CA LEU A 22 5.01 -12.45 -7.20
C LEU A 22 6.31 -12.38 -6.39
N HIS A 23 6.21 -12.02 -5.11
CA HIS A 23 7.33 -12.03 -4.17
C HIS A 23 8.05 -13.39 -4.13
N GLN A 24 7.31 -14.49 -3.98
CA GLN A 24 7.89 -15.84 -3.99
C GLN A 24 8.55 -16.18 -5.34
N GLY A 25 7.93 -15.79 -6.46
CA GLY A 25 8.51 -15.98 -7.79
C GLY A 25 9.82 -15.22 -7.98
N LEU A 26 9.92 -14.00 -7.46
CA LEU A 26 11.15 -13.18 -7.49
C LEU A 26 12.25 -13.82 -6.63
N LEU A 27 11.91 -14.27 -5.41
CA LEU A 27 12.85 -14.98 -4.53
C LEU A 27 13.38 -16.26 -5.20
N ALA A 28 12.51 -17.03 -5.86
CA ALA A 28 12.90 -18.24 -6.59
C ALA A 28 13.86 -17.96 -7.78
N LYS A 29 13.91 -16.72 -8.25
CA LYS A 29 14.88 -16.25 -9.27
C LYS A 29 16.12 -15.60 -8.66
N GLY A 30 16.30 -15.66 -7.34
CA GLY A 30 17.44 -15.07 -6.63
C GLY A 30 17.37 -13.55 -6.49
N ILE A 31 16.21 -12.93 -6.72
CA ILE A 31 16.01 -11.49 -6.55
C ILE A 31 15.56 -11.24 -5.10
N ASP A 32 16.23 -10.31 -4.41
CA ASP A 32 15.82 -9.94 -3.05
C ASP A 32 14.47 -9.22 -3.10
N SER A 33 13.45 -9.82 -2.48
CA SER A 33 12.10 -9.27 -2.42
C SER A 33 11.63 -9.24 -0.97
N LYS A 34 10.92 -8.17 -0.60
CA LYS A 34 10.39 -7.93 0.75
C LYS A 34 9.00 -7.29 0.67
N LEU A 35 8.22 -7.40 1.75
CA LEU A 35 6.88 -6.79 1.84
C LEU A 35 6.80 -5.80 3.00
N LEU A 36 6.25 -4.62 2.73
CA LEU A 36 5.84 -3.64 3.72
C LEU A 36 4.31 -3.52 3.68
N VAL A 37 3.63 -4.01 4.72
CA VAL A 37 2.19 -4.23 4.68
C VAL A 37 1.41 -3.52 5.77
N GLY A 38 0.14 -3.22 5.52
CA GLY A 38 -0.75 -2.66 6.53
C GLY A 38 -1.01 -3.61 7.70
N GLU A 39 -1.23 -4.89 7.41
CA GLU A 39 -1.47 -5.95 8.37
C GLU A 39 -0.59 -7.17 8.08
N VAL A 40 0.32 -7.48 9.01
CA VAL A 40 1.19 -8.65 8.95
C VAL A 40 0.44 -9.88 9.47
N LYS A 41 0.39 -10.96 8.69
CA LYS A 41 -0.24 -12.23 9.08
C LYS A 41 0.76 -13.38 9.19
N THR A 42 1.87 -13.33 8.46
CA THR A 42 2.92 -14.36 8.50
C THR A 42 4.02 -13.99 9.48
N SER A 43 4.83 -14.97 9.88
CA SER A 43 6.01 -14.80 10.74
C SER A 43 7.31 -14.60 9.95
N SER A 44 7.22 -14.25 8.66
CA SER A 44 8.40 -14.11 7.81
C SER A 44 9.19 -12.84 8.16
N GLU A 45 10.51 -12.97 8.33
CA GLU A 45 11.42 -11.82 8.55
C GLU A 45 11.47 -10.83 7.36
N ARG A 46 10.96 -11.25 6.19
CA ARG A 46 10.89 -10.43 4.97
C ARG A 46 9.64 -9.54 4.92
N VAL A 47 8.76 -9.66 5.91
CA VAL A 47 7.51 -8.92 6.01
C VAL A 47 7.58 -7.99 7.21
N GLN A 48 7.31 -6.70 7.01
CA GLN A 48 7.20 -5.73 8.10
C GLN A 48 5.95 -4.87 7.92
N ALA A 49 5.48 -4.28 9.03
CA ALA A 49 4.32 -3.41 9.01
C ALA A 49 4.69 -2.00 8.52
N THR A 50 3.78 -1.34 7.80
CA THR A 50 3.89 0.09 7.48
C THR A 50 3.90 0.91 8.78
N PRO A 51 4.65 2.04 8.84
CA PRO A 51 4.60 2.94 9.98
C PRO A 51 3.17 3.46 10.23
N ARG A 52 2.79 3.62 11.50
CA ARG A 52 1.47 4.08 11.93
C ARG A 52 1.55 5.08 13.07
N LYS A 53 0.73 6.14 13.01
CA LYS A 53 0.53 7.13 14.10
C LYS A 53 -0.82 6.93 14.79
N GLN A 54 -1.10 5.70 15.25
CA GLN A 54 -2.43 5.21 15.61
C GLN A 54 -3.30 6.19 16.40
N ARG A 55 -2.77 6.80 17.48
CA ARG A 55 -3.53 7.75 18.31
C ARG A 55 -3.98 8.99 17.51
N LEU A 56 -3.07 9.61 16.77
CA LEU A 56 -3.33 10.80 15.98
C LEU A 56 -4.24 10.47 14.79
N GLU A 57 -3.94 9.40 14.06
CA GLU A 57 -4.71 8.95 12.90
C GLU A 57 -6.16 8.62 13.28
N ASN A 58 -6.38 8.00 14.45
CA ASN A 58 -7.71 7.71 14.97
C ASN A 58 -8.49 8.97 15.34
N GLN A 59 -7.83 9.97 15.95
CA GLN A 59 -8.50 11.23 16.26
C GLN A 59 -8.89 11.97 14.99
N LEU A 60 -7.96 12.07 14.02
CA LEU A 60 -8.24 12.68 12.72
C LEU A 60 -9.37 11.96 11.99
N PHE A 61 -9.38 10.62 11.99
CA PHE A 61 -10.43 9.82 11.36
C PHE A 61 -11.84 10.20 11.82
N ARG A 62 -12.03 10.46 13.13
CA ARG A 62 -13.34 10.83 13.69
C ARG A 62 -13.92 12.11 13.06
N PHE A 63 -13.06 13.00 12.59
CA PHE A 63 -13.44 14.22 11.88
C PHE A 63 -13.47 14.03 10.37
N THR A 64 -12.43 13.43 9.81
CA THR A 64 -12.22 13.34 8.35
C THR A 64 -13.21 12.39 7.66
N TRP A 65 -13.68 11.34 8.34
CA TRP A 65 -14.57 10.35 7.72
C TRP A 65 -15.90 10.98 7.26
N ARG A 66 -16.42 11.96 8.01
CA ARG A 66 -17.67 12.67 7.67
C ARG A 66 -17.52 13.61 6.48
N LEU A 67 -16.28 13.99 6.15
CA LEU A 67 -15.96 14.89 5.06
C LEU A 67 -15.58 14.16 3.77
N GLY A 68 -15.63 12.82 3.75
CA GLY A 68 -15.22 12.01 2.60
C GLY A 68 -13.70 11.92 2.41
N PHE A 69 -12.90 12.40 3.36
CA PHE A 69 -11.44 12.36 3.35
C PHE A 69 -10.90 11.00 3.79
N ASN A 70 -11.31 9.96 3.07
CA ASN A 70 -10.90 8.59 3.35
C ASN A 70 -9.38 8.46 3.25
N TYR A 71 -8.79 7.86 4.28
CA TYR A 71 -7.37 7.52 4.39
C TYR A 71 -6.39 8.70 4.41
N LEU A 72 -6.83 9.94 4.20
CA LEU A 72 -5.99 11.14 4.35
C LEU A 72 -5.48 11.32 5.78
N ASN A 73 -6.20 10.77 6.76
CA ASN A 73 -5.80 10.74 8.15
C ASN A 73 -4.59 9.83 8.44
N LEU A 74 -4.17 8.96 7.50
CA LEU A 74 -3.10 7.97 7.70
C LEU A 74 -1.72 8.58 7.50
N LEU A 75 -1.28 9.35 8.48
CA LEU A 75 -0.04 10.11 8.41
C LEU A 75 1.23 9.25 8.48
N GLY A 76 1.13 7.99 8.94
CA GLY A 76 2.25 7.05 8.97
C GLY A 76 2.83 6.74 7.59
N SER A 77 2.05 6.86 6.51
CA SER A 77 2.56 6.63 5.15
C SER A 77 3.66 7.61 4.74
N PHE A 78 3.68 8.83 5.31
CA PHE A 78 4.74 9.80 5.07
C PHE A 78 6.05 9.47 5.79
N ASP A 79 6.03 8.51 6.72
CA ASP A 79 7.23 8.03 7.42
C ASP A 79 7.86 6.80 6.73
N ILE A 80 7.25 6.29 5.64
CA ILE A 80 7.80 5.17 4.85
C ILE A 80 9.21 5.47 4.33
N PRO A 81 9.56 6.69 3.86
CA PRO A 81 10.93 7.00 3.43
C PRO A 81 12.01 6.75 4.50
N GLN A 82 11.66 6.83 5.78
CA GLN A 82 12.56 6.62 6.91
C GLN A 82 12.69 5.12 7.27
N HIS A 83 11.83 4.26 6.71
CA HIS A 83 11.83 2.82 6.97
C HIS A 83 12.97 2.10 6.26
N GLU A 84 13.64 1.17 6.95
CA GLU A 84 14.83 0.46 6.42
C GLU A 84 14.51 -0.35 5.16
N LEU A 85 13.35 -1.00 5.08
CA LEU A 85 12.95 -1.72 3.87
C LEU A 85 12.82 -0.80 2.66
N TYR A 86 12.28 0.42 2.85
CA TYR A 86 12.20 1.40 1.78
C TYR A 86 13.60 1.86 1.38
N LYS A 87 14.45 2.25 2.34
CA LYS A 87 15.81 2.75 2.06
C LYS A 87 16.61 1.76 1.20
N ASN A 88 16.55 0.47 1.53
CA ASN A 88 17.27 -0.60 0.85
C ASN A 88 16.66 -1.06 -0.48
N ALA A 89 15.45 -0.62 -0.83
CA ALA A 89 14.78 -1.02 -2.06
C ALA A 89 15.32 -0.26 -3.29
N ASP A 90 15.51 -0.95 -4.40
CA ASP A 90 15.82 -0.35 -5.71
C ASP A 90 14.53 -0.03 -6.49
N ILE A 91 13.50 -0.85 -6.32
CA ILE A 91 12.21 -0.73 -7.01
C ILE A 91 11.06 -0.88 -6.00
N LEU A 92 10.04 -0.05 -6.15
CA LEU A 92 8.78 -0.17 -5.42
C LEU A 92 7.73 -0.88 -6.29
N ASN A 93 6.92 -1.76 -5.70
CA ASN A 93 5.74 -2.30 -6.36
C ASN A 93 4.51 -2.11 -5.47
N PHE A 94 3.62 -1.22 -5.89
CA PHE A 94 2.39 -0.92 -5.18
C PHE A 94 1.29 -1.91 -5.55
N HIS A 95 0.59 -2.38 -4.52
CA HIS A 95 -0.56 -3.26 -4.63
C HIS A 95 -1.66 -2.72 -3.71
N ASN A 96 -2.86 -2.49 -4.25
CA ASN A 96 -4.08 -2.31 -3.44
C ASN A 96 -3.93 -1.30 -2.28
N LEU A 97 -3.60 -0.05 -2.60
CA LEU A 97 -3.26 1.03 -1.66
C LEU A 97 -4.46 1.61 -0.87
N HIS A 98 -5.42 0.77 -0.49
CA HIS A 98 -6.64 1.14 0.25
C HIS A 98 -6.94 0.15 1.38
N THR A 99 -8.11 0.27 2.01
CA THR A 99 -8.50 -0.52 3.19
C THR A 99 -7.75 -0.10 4.46
N GLY A 100 -7.54 1.22 4.63
CA GLY A 100 -7.24 1.80 5.94
C GLY A 100 -5.79 1.71 6.42
N TYR A 101 -4.81 1.49 5.51
CA TYR A 101 -3.39 1.42 5.88
C TYR A 101 -2.47 2.43 5.18
N PHE A 102 -2.90 3.01 4.06
CA PHE A 102 -2.04 3.84 3.21
C PHE A 102 -2.71 5.16 2.82
N ASN A 103 -1.94 6.24 2.86
CA ASN A 103 -2.32 7.55 2.32
C ASN A 103 -1.68 7.74 0.94
N TYR A 104 -2.51 7.81 -0.11
CA TYR A 104 -2.06 7.94 -1.50
C TYR A 104 -1.27 9.22 -1.79
N LEU A 105 -1.42 10.27 -0.96
CA LEU A 105 -0.63 11.50 -1.09
C LEU A 105 0.87 11.30 -0.76
N ALA A 106 1.25 10.15 -0.18
CA ALA A 106 2.65 9.79 0.01
C ALA A 106 3.32 9.28 -1.28
N ILE A 107 2.56 8.90 -2.32
CA ILE A 107 3.13 8.29 -3.55
C ILE A 107 4.19 9.20 -4.19
N PRO A 108 3.96 10.52 -4.42
CA PRO A 108 4.95 11.38 -5.06
C PRO A 108 6.31 11.40 -4.35
N SER A 109 6.33 11.43 -3.01
CA SER A 109 7.59 11.41 -2.25
C SER A 109 8.27 10.05 -2.26
N LEU A 110 7.49 8.96 -2.31
CA LEU A 110 8.02 7.60 -2.43
C LEU A 110 8.63 7.32 -3.80
N THR A 111 8.09 7.94 -4.85
CA THR A 111 8.52 7.72 -6.24
C THR A 111 9.49 8.78 -6.74
N GLU A 112 9.84 9.78 -5.93
CA GLU A 112 10.72 10.88 -6.34
C GLU A 112 12.08 10.36 -6.85
N ARG A 113 12.63 9.34 -6.20
CA ARG A 113 14.00 8.83 -6.44
C ARG A 113 14.06 7.35 -6.76
N LYS A 114 12.93 6.65 -6.64
CA LYS A 114 12.85 5.20 -6.81
C LYS A 114 11.82 4.89 -7.89
N PRO A 115 12.20 4.14 -8.94
CA PRO A 115 11.23 3.67 -9.91
C PRO A 115 10.16 2.82 -9.22
N ALA A 116 8.93 2.97 -9.67
CA ALA A 116 7.80 2.26 -9.10
C ALA A 116 6.93 1.62 -10.17
N VAL A 117 6.40 0.44 -9.84
CA VAL A 117 5.34 -0.24 -10.58
C VAL A 117 4.07 -0.15 -9.76
N PHE A 118 2.95 0.20 -10.38
CA PHE A 118 1.64 0.12 -9.74
C PHE A 118 0.85 -1.02 -10.37
N THR A 119 0.74 -2.13 -9.65
CA THR A 119 -0.08 -3.27 -10.06
C THR A 119 -1.52 -3.05 -9.62
N LEU A 120 -2.42 -2.77 -10.57
CA LEU A 120 -3.84 -2.55 -10.32
C LEU A 120 -4.56 -3.90 -10.20
N HIS A 121 -5.04 -4.21 -8.99
CA HIS A 121 -5.84 -5.42 -8.71
C HIS A 121 -7.35 -5.18 -8.82
N ASP A 122 -7.74 -3.90 -8.84
CA ASP A 122 -9.12 -3.44 -8.93
C ASP A 122 -9.17 -2.00 -9.48
N MET A 123 -10.36 -1.40 -9.47
CA MET A 123 -10.60 -0.06 -10.01
C MET A 123 -10.47 1.06 -8.96
N TRP A 124 -10.16 0.75 -7.70
CA TRP A 124 -10.20 1.72 -6.61
C TRP A 124 -9.26 2.90 -6.84
N SER A 125 -8.08 2.63 -7.40
CA SER A 125 -6.99 3.62 -7.52
C SER A 125 -7.27 4.74 -8.52
N PHE A 126 -8.21 4.54 -9.45
CA PHE A 126 -8.58 5.55 -10.45
C PHE A 126 -10.07 5.92 -10.43
N THR A 127 -10.89 5.22 -9.63
CA THR A 127 -12.28 5.61 -9.33
C THR A 127 -12.41 6.31 -7.98
N GLY A 128 -11.39 6.25 -7.12
CA GLY A 128 -11.41 6.91 -5.83
C GLY A 128 -12.56 6.45 -4.93
N HIS A 129 -12.82 5.13 -4.88
CA HIS A 129 -13.51 4.32 -3.83
C HIS A 129 -14.20 3.07 -4.41
N CYS A 130 -14.43 3.01 -5.71
CA CYS A 130 -15.16 1.91 -6.31
C CYS A 130 -14.21 0.78 -6.73
N ALA A 131 -14.19 -0.32 -5.98
CA ALA A 131 -13.35 -1.48 -6.34
C ALA A 131 -13.74 -2.07 -7.71
N TYR A 132 -15.04 -2.09 -8.02
CA TYR A 132 -15.56 -2.52 -9.31
C TYR A 132 -16.70 -1.60 -9.75
N SER A 133 -16.43 -0.68 -10.67
CA SER A 133 -17.43 0.29 -11.09
C SER A 133 -18.48 -0.32 -12.02
N TYR A 134 -18.07 -1.16 -12.99
CA TYR A 134 -18.96 -1.64 -14.05
C TYR A 134 -19.85 -0.50 -14.58
N ASP A 135 -21.18 -0.63 -14.49
CA ASP A 135 -22.16 0.37 -14.93
C ASP A 135 -22.38 1.52 -13.91
N CYS A 136 -21.70 1.50 -12.76
CA CYS A 136 -21.78 2.55 -11.75
C CYS A 136 -20.85 3.71 -12.10
N ASP A 137 -21.43 4.82 -12.55
CA ASP A 137 -20.71 6.04 -12.92
C ASP A 137 -20.58 7.08 -11.79
N ARG A 138 -21.02 6.76 -10.57
CA ARG A 138 -21.01 7.70 -9.44
C ARG A 138 -19.61 8.25 -9.11
N TRP A 139 -18.57 7.46 -9.36
CA TRP A 139 -17.19 7.87 -9.16
C TRP A 139 -16.75 9.07 -10.02
N LYS A 140 -17.46 9.34 -11.13
CA LYS A 140 -17.16 10.50 -11.99
C LYS A 140 -17.55 11.83 -11.37
N ILE A 141 -18.49 11.83 -10.42
CA ILE A 141 -19.06 13.04 -9.81
C ILE A 141 -18.74 13.19 -8.32
N GLY A 142 -18.32 12.10 -7.65
CA GLY A 142 -18.03 12.08 -6.22
C GLY A 142 -19.25 11.72 -5.39
#